data_AF-A0A348MXQ4-F1
#
_entry.id   AF-A0A348MXQ4-F1
#
_cell.length_a   1.000
_cell.length_b   1.000
_cell.length_c   1.000
_cell.angle_alpha   90.00
_cell.angle_beta   90.00
_cell.angle_gamma   90.00
#
_symmetry.space_group_name_H-M   'P 1'
#
loop_
_entity.id
_entity.type
_entity.pdbx_description
1 polymer ?
#
loop_
_entity_poly.entity_id
_entity_poly.type
_entity_poly.pdbx_seq_one_letter_code
_entity_poly.pdbx_strand_id
1 'polypeptide(L)' 'LQRVAPHHALICAGYMNRYQLPKASILQRYSDANIKVLNTAQVGQISIQFTDNDIIPYTITTQRGSSYSGIWAYRWYQFQ' A
#
# COMPACT_ATOMS: atom_id res chain seq x y z
N LEU A 1 -7.15 15.11 -2.11
CA LEU A 1 -6.38 14.56 -3.25
C LEU A 1 -5.96 15.67 -4.21
N GLN A 2 -6.84 16.61 -4.57
CA GLN A 2 -6.56 17.68 -5.54
C GLN A 2 -5.40 18.64 -5.18
N ARG A 3 -5.21 18.98 -3.90
CA ARG A 3 -4.17 19.93 -3.47
C ARG A 3 -2.74 19.50 -3.84
N VAL A 4 -2.46 18.20 -3.76
CA VAL A 4 -1.11 17.64 -3.94
C VAL A 4 -1.02 16.64 -5.10
N ALA A 5 -2.16 16.22 -5.65
CA ALA A 5 -2.30 15.33 -6.81
C ALA A 5 -1.22 14.23 -6.90
N PRO A 6 -1.11 13.34 -5.89
CA PRO A 6 0.03 12.46 -5.77
C PRO A 6 -0.12 11.25 -6.70
N HIS A 7 0.99 10.73 -7.22
CA HIS A 7 0.98 9.46 -7.96
C HIS A 7 0.81 8.25 -7.04
N HIS A 8 1.32 8.34 -5.81
CA HIS A 8 1.34 7.27 -4.82
C HIS A 8 0.80 7.75 -3.47
N ALA A 9 0.16 6.85 -2.74
CA ALA A 9 -0.27 7.07 -1.37
C ALA A 9 0.28 5.97 -0.46
N LEU A 10 1.09 6.33 0.53
CA LEU A 10 1.65 5.40 1.51
C LEU A 10 0.74 5.31 2.73
N ILE A 11 0.32 4.09 3.09
CA ILE A 11 -0.47 3.81 4.27
C ILE A 11 0.29 2.85 5.18
N CYS A 12 0.63 3.36 6.36
CA CYS A 12 1.25 2.58 7.42
C CYS A 12 0.17 1.88 8.24
N ALA A 13 -0.33 0.74 7.76
CA ALA A 13 -1.20 -0.12 8.55
C ALA A 13 -0.42 -1.34 9.09
N GLY A 14 -0.77 -1.75 10.31
CA GLY A 14 -0.15 -2.89 10.97
C GLY A 14 -0.52 -4.23 10.32
N TYR A 15 0.30 -5.24 10.58
CA TYR A 15 0.03 -6.63 10.19
C TYR A 15 -1.29 -7.14 10.78
N MET A 16 -2.00 -8.01 10.04
CA MET A 16 -3.36 -8.44 10.36
C MET A 16 -4.25 -7.23 10.67
N ASN A 17 -4.32 -6.27 9.75
CA ASN A 17 -5.09 -5.04 9.86
C ASN A 17 -6.57 -5.28 10.24
N ARG A 18 -6.85 -5.54 11.52
CA ARG A 18 -8.15 -6.03 12.03
C ARG A 18 -9.24 -4.98 11.90
N TYR A 19 -8.84 -3.72 11.93
CA TYR A 19 -9.72 -2.57 11.75
C TYR A 19 -10.05 -2.31 10.28
N GLN A 20 -9.45 -3.06 9.35
CA GLN A 20 -9.66 -2.96 7.91
C GLN A 20 -9.41 -1.53 7.41
N LEU A 21 -8.27 -0.97 7.79
CA LEU A 21 -7.83 0.37 7.39
C LEU A 21 -6.81 0.33 6.23
N PRO A 22 -6.95 1.15 5.19
CA PRO A 22 -8.07 2.06 4.93
C PRO A 22 -9.36 1.28 4.58
N LYS A 23 -10.52 1.88 4.85
CA LYS A 23 -11.82 1.32 4.43
C LYS A 23 -11.89 1.22 2.91
N ALA A 24 -12.70 0.29 2.40
CA ALA A 24 -12.89 0.09 0.96
C ALA A 24 -13.30 1.37 0.22
N SER A 25 -14.17 2.19 0.80
CA SER A 25 -14.57 3.49 0.24
C SER A 25 -13.41 4.47 0.08
N ILE A 26 -12.42 4.40 0.98
CA ILE A 26 -11.20 5.18 0.86
C ILE A 26 -10.35 4.63 -0.27
N LEU A 27 -10.14 3.32 -0.36
CA LEU A 27 -9.39 2.72 -1.48
C LEU A 27 -10.00 3.08 -2.84
N GLN A 28 -11.34 3.02 -2.96
CA GLN A 28 -12.05 3.42 -4.16
C GLN A 28 -11.75 4.88 -4.53
N ARG A 29 -11.83 5.81 -3.56
CA ARG A 29 -11.55 7.23 -3.80
C ARG A 29 -10.13 7.48 -4.32
N TYR A 30 -9.14 6.71 -3.88
CA TYR A 30 -7.76 6.83 -4.41
C TYR A 30 -7.65 6.20 -5.81
N SER A 31 -8.33 5.07 -6.05
CA SER A 31 -8.42 4.43 -7.36
C SER A 31 -9.07 5.34 -8.40
N ASP A 32 -10.20 5.98 -8.06
CA ASP A 32 -10.92 6.92 -8.93
C ASP A 32 -10.06 8.13 -9.32
N ALA A 33 -9.11 8.50 -8.45
CA ALA A 33 -8.14 9.57 -8.70
C ALA A 33 -6.84 9.07 -9.36
N ASN A 34 -6.77 7.80 -9.76
CA ASN A 34 -5.61 7.15 -10.39
C ASN A 34 -4.34 7.20 -9.50
N ILE A 35 -4.52 7.06 -8.19
CA ILE A 35 -3.45 7.10 -7.18
C ILE A 35 -3.16 5.68 -6.71
N LYS A 36 -1.91 5.24 -6.85
CA LYS A 36 -1.49 3.90 -6.40
C LYS A 36 -1.30 3.87 -4.89
N VAL A 37 -2.10 3.08 -4.19
CA VAL A 37 -1.97 2.89 -2.74
C VAL A 37 -0.91 1.83 -2.44
N LEU A 38 0.05 2.18 -1.59
CA LEU A 38 1.07 1.29 -1.03
C LEU A 38 0.73 1.07 0.45
N ASN A 39 0.57 -0.17 0.89
CA ASN A 39 0.15 -0.46 2.26
C ASN A 39 1.08 -1.47 2.95
N THR A 40 1.69 -1.08 4.07
CA THR A 40 2.58 -1.95 4.85
C THR A 40 1.87 -3.18 5.40
N ALA A 41 0.56 -3.13 5.62
CA ALA A 41 -0.19 -4.32 6.05
C ALA A 41 -0.14 -5.45 5.01
N GLN A 42 -0.01 -5.11 3.73
CA GLN A 42 0.00 -6.07 2.61
C GLN A 42 1.39 -6.66 2.38
N VAL A 43 2.46 -5.90 2.60
CA VAL A 43 3.82 -6.30 2.22
C VAL A 43 4.87 -6.27 3.36
N GLY A 44 4.47 -5.90 4.58
CA GLY A 44 5.35 -5.78 5.74
C GLY A 44 6.06 -4.43 5.76
N GLN A 45 7.08 -4.29 4.94
CA GLN A 45 7.88 -3.07 4.77
C GLN A 45 7.77 -2.57 3.33
N ILE A 46 7.79 -1.24 3.17
CA ILE A 46 7.93 -0.55 1.89
C ILE A 46 9.14 0.37 2.01
N SER A 47 10.07 0.25 1.07
CA SER A 47 11.21 1.15 0.92
C SER A 47 11.08 1.92 -0.38
N ILE A 48 11.27 3.23 -0.33
CA ILE A 48 11.26 4.11 -1.50
C ILE A 48 12.64 4.74 -1.60
N GLN A 49 13.35 4.40 -2.67
CA GLN A 49 14.64 4.99 -2.99
C GLN A 49 14.43 6.05 -4.06
N PHE A 50 14.62 7.32 -3.71
CA PHE A 50 14.62 8.40 -4.69
C PHE A 50 15.94 8.41 -5.46
N THR A 51 15.87 8.80 -6.73
CA THR A 51 17.03 8.96 -7.60
C THR A 51 17.00 10.36 -8.23
N ASP A 52 18.16 10.84 -8.65
CA ASP A 52 18.29 12.11 -9.37
C ASP A 52 17.98 11.95 -10.88
N ASN A 53 17.37 10.83 -11.29
CA ASN A 53 17.01 10.57 -12.68
C ASN A 53 15.57 11.03 -12.94
N ASP A 54 15.40 12.00 -13.85
CA ASP A 54 14.10 12.56 -14.22
C ASP A 54 13.15 11.55 -14.88
N ILE A 55 13.65 10.43 -15.40
CA ILE A 55 12.86 9.41 -16.10
C ILE A 55 12.26 8.40 -15.10
N ILE A 56 13.04 7.96 -14.10
CA ILE A 56 12.60 7.03 -13.05
C ILE A 56 12.99 7.63 -11.69
N PRO A 57 12.15 8.55 -11.15
CA PRO A 57 12.54 9.35 -9.99
C PRO A 57 12.59 8.54 -8.69
N TYR A 58 12.11 7.30 -8.68
CA TYR A 58 12.20 6.41 -7.53
C TYR A 58 12.04 4.94 -7.89
N THR A 59 12.57 4.08 -7.01
CA THR A 59 12.32 2.63 -6.98
C THR A 59 11.58 2.26 -5.70
N ILE A 60 10.58 1.39 -5.82
CA ILE A 60 9.83 0.86 -4.66
C ILE A 60 10.21 -0.60 -4.46
N THR A 61 10.67 -0.95 -3.27
CA THR A 61 10.95 -2.34 -2.86
C THR A 61 10.16 -2.69 -1.61
N THR A 62 9.92 -3.98 -1.40
CA THR A 62 9.15 -4.48 -0.26
C THR A 62 9.84 -5.64 0.41
N GLN A 63 9.80 -5.68 1.74
CA GLN A 63 10.35 -6.78 2.52
C GLN A 63 9.33 -7.27 3.56
N ARG A 64 9.14 -8.58 3.63
CA ARG A 64 8.29 -9.21 4.63
C ARG A 64 9.09 -10.24 5.43
N GLY A 65 9.34 -9.95 6.70
CA GLY A 65 10.06 -10.85 7.60
C GLY A 65 9.28 -12.11 8.02
N SER A 66 7.96 -12.16 7.82
CA SER A 66 7.10 -13.31 8.19
C SER A 66 6.19 -13.75 7.04
N SER A 67 6.27 -15.03 6.64
CA SER A 67 5.39 -15.62 5.62
C SER A 67 3.93 -15.52 6.05
N TYR A 68 3.03 -15.17 5.13
CA TYR A 68 1.60 -15.37 5.34
C TYR A 68 1.37 -16.86 5.57
N SER A 69 0.90 -17.25 6.75
CA SER A 69 0.22 -18.54 6.89
C SER A 69 -1.07 -18.46 6.07
N GLY A 70 -1.21 -19.32 5.07
CA GLY A 70 -2.26 -19.22 4.04
C GLY A 70 -3.69 -19.19 4.61
N ILE A 71 -3.91 -19.81 5.77
CA ILE A 71 -5.22 -19.86 6.43
C ILE A 71 -5.61 -18.52 7.08
N TRP A 72 -4.65 -17.77 7.61
CA TRP A 72 -4.90 -16.46 8.23
C TRP A 72 -4.89 -15.32 7.22
N ALA A 73 -4.20 -15.49 6.08
CA ALA A 73 -4.24 -14.51 4.99
C ALA A 73 -5.64 -14.42 4.35
N TYR A 74 -6.20 -15.58 3.96
CA TYR A 74 -7.48 -15.66 3.25
C TYR A 74 -8.65 -15.11 4.06
N ARG A 75 -8.66 -15.32 5.38
CA ARG A 75 -9.74 -14.86 6.27
C ARG A 75 -9.80 -13.35 6.49
N TRP A 76 -8.68 -12.63 6.30
CA TRP A 76 -8.56 -11.24 6.72
C TRP A 76 -8.30 -10.26 5.56
N TYR A 77 -7.87 -10.75 4.39
CA TYR A 77 -7.49 -9.92 3.24
C TYR A 77 -8.32 -10.24 1.99
N GLN A 78 -9.63 -10.48 2.11
CA GLN A 78 -10.53 -10.53 0.94
C GLN A 78 -10.64 -9.13 0.31
N PHE A 79 -9.61 -8.73 -0.43
CA PHE A 79 -9.64 -7.64 -1.37
C PHE A 79 -10.01 -8.27 -2.72
N GLN A 80 -11.28 -8.19 -3.08
CA GLN A 80 -11.71 -8.13 -4.48
C GLN A 80 -12.04 -6.68 -4.79
#